data_AF-A0AAX1UI46-F1
#
_entry.id   AF-A0AAX1UI46-F1
#
_cell.length_a   1.000
_cell.length_b   1.000
_cell.length_c   1.000
_cell.angle_alpha   90.00
_cell.angle_beta   90.00
_cell.angle_gamma   90.00
#
_symmetry.space_group_name_H-M   'P 1'
#
loop_
_entity.id
_entity.type
_entity.pdbx_description
1 polymer ?
#
loop_
_entity_poly.entity_id
_entity_poly.type
_entity_poly.pdbx_seq_one_letter_code
_entity_poly.pdbx_strand_id
1 'polypeptide(L)'
;VTLDGRRLDLPTQMFALFRLLIEQSVKRDPVLKKQEIETQMGRPANEIARDLRNALVSSGMPEAQAKSLVATVRARGYRLGLAPAEVVIEP
;
A
#
# COMPACT_ATOMS: atom_id res chain seq x y z
N VAL A 1 -3.93 -9.16 -7.33
CA VAL A 1 -3.58 -9.59 -5.96
C VAL A 1 -4.83 -10.14 -5.31
N THR A 2 -4.73 -11.15 -4.45
CA THR A 2 -5.81 -11.54 -3.55
C THR A 2 -5.51 -11.04 -2.14
N LEU A 3 -6.50 -10.46 -1.47
CA LEU A 3 -6.43 -10.08 -0.06
C LEU A 3 -7.67 -10.64 0.64
N ASP A 4 -7.50 -11.44 1.69
CA ASP A 4 -8.59 -12.14 2.39
C ASP A 4 -9.50 -12.94 1.43
N GLY A 5 -8.91 -13.60 0.43
CA GLY A 5 -9.63 -14.34 -0.60
C GLY A 5 -10.37 -13.48 -1.64
N ARG A 6 -10.30 -12.14 -1.54
CA ARG A 6 -10.90 -11.22 -2.53
C ARG A 6 -9.87 -10.80 -3.56
N ARG A 7 -10.23 -10.90 -4.83
CA ARG A 7 -9.40 -10.37 -5.92
C ARG A 7 -9.46 -8.84 -5.89
N LEU A 8 -8.32 -8.21 -5.64
CA LEU A 8 -8.13 -6.78 -5.79
C LEU A 8 -7.80 -6.50 -7.26
N ASP A 9 -8.71 -5.79 -7.93
CA ASP A 9 -8.47 -5.23 -9.25
C ASP A 9 -7.90 -3.82 -9.09
N LEU A 10 -6.59 -3.69 -9.29
CA LEU A 10 -5.85 -2.45 -9.09
C LEU A 10 -5.26 -1.98 -10.43
N PRO A 11 -5.37 -0.69 -10.76
CA PRO A 11 -4.62 -0.12 -11.88
C PRO A 11 -3.12 -0.40 -11.74
N THR A 12 -2.40 -0.58 -12.84
CA THR A 12 -0.97 -0.96 -12.86
C THR A 12 -0.11 -0.11 -11.93
N GLN A 13 -0.31 1.21 -11.92
CA GLN A 13 0.45 2.12 -11.05
C GLN A 13 0.13 1.89 -9.55
N MET A 14 -1.13 1.63 -9.22
CA MET A 14 -1.55 1.35 -7.83
C MET A 14 -1.02 -0.01 -7.37
N PHE A 15 -1.05 -1.00 -8.26
CA PHE A 15 -0.44 -2.30 -8.01
C PHE A 15 1.07 -2.17 -7.74
N ALA A 16 1.79 -1.35 -8.52
CA ALA A 16 3.22 -1.11 -8.31
C ALA A 16 3.50 -0.52 -6.92
N LEU A 17 2.76 0.53 -6.51
CA LEU A 17 2.91 1.09 -5.16
C LEU A 17 2.55 0.07 -4.07
N PHE A 18 1.48 -0.70 -4.28
CA PHE A 18 1.07 -1.72 -3.32
C PHE A 18 2.13 -2.81 -3.15
N ARG A 19 2.78 -3.22 -4.25
CA ARG A 19 3.92 -4.15 -4.22
C ARG A 19 5.10 -3.59 -3.43
N LEU A 20 5.46 -2.31 -3.61
CA LEU A 20 6.52 -1.67 -2.82
C LEU A 20 6.20 -1.67 -1.31
N LEU A 21 4.93 -1.42 -0.95
CA LEU A 21 4.50 -1.49 0.45
C LEU A 21 4.60 -2.91 1.03
N ILE A 22 4.24 -3.94 0.24
CA ILE A 22 4.39 -5.35 0.62
C ILE A 22 5.88 -5.67 0.84
N GLU A 23 6.74 -5.36 -0.13
CA GLU A 23 8.18 -5.61 -0.03
C GLU A 23 8.82 -4.86 1.15
N GLN A 24 8.34 -3.66 1.46
CA GLN A 24 8.81 -2.89 2.61
C GLN A 24 8.32 -3.47 3.94
N SER A 25 7.12 -4.04 4.00
CA SER A 25 6.48 -4.50 5.23
C SER A 25 7.25 -5.61 5.97
N VAL A 26 8.06 -6.39 5.25
CA VAL A 26 8.90 -7.47 5.79
C VAL A 26 10.31 -7.03 6.20
N LYS A 27 10.67 -5.76 5.95
CA LYS A 27 11.97 -5.20 6.33
C LYS A 27 11.95 -4.70 7.78
N ARG A 28 13.16 -4.48 8.34
CA ARG A 28 13.34 -3.93 9.70
C ARG A 28 12.63 -2.59 9.91
N ASP A 29 12.66 -1.70 8.93
CA ASP A 29 11.86 -0.48 8.91
C ASP A 29 10.68 -0.67 7.95
N PRO A 30 9.46 -0.93 8.43
CA PRO A 30 8.32 -1.22 7.56
C PRO A 30 7.71 0.02 6.90
N VAL A 31 8.38 1.18 7.01
CA VAL A 31 7.88 2.45 6.48
C VAL A 31 8.55 2.76 5.14
N LEU A 32 7.75 2.80 4.08
CA LEU A 32 8.16 3.30 2.77
C LEU A 32 8.16 4.84 2.82
N LYS A 33 9.35 5.43 2.67
CA LYS A 33 9.56 6.87 2.88
C LYS A 33 8.93 7.70 1.77
N LYS A 34 8.45 8.90 2.09
CA LYS A 34 7.82 9.80 1.10
C LYS A 34 8.72 10.07 -0.11
N GLN A 35 9.98 10.41 0.15
CA GLN A 35 10.96 10.70 -0.91
C GLN A 35 11.16 9.51 -1.83
N GLU A 36 11.21 8.29 -1.27
CA GLU A 36 11.38 7.06 -2.05
C GLU A 36 10.16 6.78 -2.94
N ILE A 37 8.95 7.03 -2.43
CA ILE A 37 7.71 6.96 -3.23
C ILE A 37 7.73 8.00 -4.36
N GLU A 38 8.10 9.23 -4.05
CA GLU A 38 8.15 10.33 -5.03
C GLU A 38 9.17 10.05 -6.12
N THR A 39 10.36 9.52 -5.77
CA THR A 39 11.38 9.10 -6.72
C THR A 39 10.92 7.94 -7.61
N GLN A 40 10.35 6.88 -7.01
CA GLN A 40 9.97 5.68 -7.78
C GLN A 40 8.71 5.89 -8.62
N MET A 41 7.77 6.71 -8.14
CA MET A 41 6.46 6.87 -8.76
C MET A 41 6.33 8.17 -9.59
N GLY A 42 7.27 9.11 -9.45
CA GLY A 42 7.23 10.40 -10.15
C GLY A 42 6.03 11.28 -9.76
N ARG A 43 5.41 11.04 -8.60
CA ARG A 43 4.19 11.71 -8.13
C ARG A 43 4.27 12.04 -6.64
N PRO A 44 3.56 13.08 -6.15
CA PRO A 44 3.50 13.39 -4.72
C PRO A 44 3.01 12.19 -3.90
N ALA A 45 3.73 11.86 -2.82
CA ALA A 45 3.46 10.65 -2.04
C ALA A 45 2.04 10.63 -1.42
N ASN A 46 1.49 11.81 -1.09
CA ASN A 46 0.12 11.96 -0.58
C ASN A 46 -0.96 11.70 -1.62
N GLU A 47 -0.75 12.13 -2.85
CA GLU A 47 -1.71 11.89 -3.94
C GLU A 47 -1.75 10.41 -4.29
N ILE A 48 -0.60 9.79 -4.50
CA ILE A 48 -0.57 8.40 -4.93
C ILE A 48 -1.01 7.44 -3.82
N ALA A 49 -0.75 7.75 -2.55
CA ALA A 49 -1.30 6.98 -1.44
C ALA A 49 -2.81 7.15 -1.30
N ARG A 50 -3.36 8.33 -1.63
CA ARG A 50 -4.80 8.56 -1.68
C ARG A 50 -5.43 7.76 -2.82
N ASP A 51 -4.84 7.80 -4.01
CA ASP A 51 -5.31 7.06 -5.18
C ASP A 51 -5.30 5.55 -4.92
N LEU A 52 -4.27 5.04 -4.24
CA LEU A 52 -4.20 3.63 -3.86
C LEU A 52 -5.35 3.25 -2.91
N ARG A 53 -5.62 4.07 -1.88
CA ARG A 53 -6.77 3.83 -0.99
C ARG A 53 -8.09 3.86 -1.76
N ASN A 54 -8.25 4.80 -2.68
CA ASN A 54 -9.44 4.88 -3.51
C ASN A 54 -9.59 3.65 -4.41
N ALA A 55 -8.51 3.17 -5.03
CA ALA A 55 -8.54 1.95 -5.84
C ALA A 55 -8.94 0.72 -5.01
N LEU A 56 -8.43 0.61 -3.78
CA LEU A 56 -8.85 -0.43 -2.83
C LEU A 56 -10.34 -0.32 -2.52
N VAL A 57 -10.85 0.89 -2.27
CA VAL A 57 -12.29 1.11 -2.04
C VAL A 57 -13.13 0.74 -3.25
N SER A 58 -12.72 1.14 -4.44
CA SER A 58 -13.39 0.78 -5.71
C SER A 58 -13.41 -0.73 -5.96
N SER A 59 -12.44 -1.48 -5.41
CA SER A 59 -12.43 -2.94 -5.44
C SER A 59 -13.32 -3.61 -4.38
N GLY A 60 -14.11 -2.83 -3.63
CA GLY A 60 -15.07 -3.32 -2.63
C GLY A 60 -14.54 -3.34 -1.19
N MET A 61 -13.40 -2.71 -0.91
CA MET A 61 -12.89 -2.56 0.45
C MET A 61 -13.58 -1.38 1.16
N PRO A 62 -14.02 -1.51 2.42
CA PRO A 62 -14.47 -0.37 3.21
C PRO A 62 -13.38 0.70 3.37
N GLU A 63 -13.74 1.98 3.32
CA GLU A 63 -12.79 3.10 3.40
C GLU A 63 -11.92 3.04 4.66
N ALA A 64 -12.52 2.72 5.81
CA ALA A 64 -11.79 2.56 7.07
C ALA A 64 -10.75 1.44 7.02
N GLN A 65 -11.06 0.34 6.31
CA GLN A 65 -10.12 -0.77 6.11
C GLN A 65 -9.01 -0.37 5.13
N ALA A 66 -9.32 0.31 4.02
CA ALA A 66 -8.32 0.79 3.08
C ALA A 66 -7.34 1.79 3.71
N LYS A 67 -7.84 2.70 4.56
CA LYS A 67 -7.03 3.64 5.32
C LYS A 67 -6.15 2.95 6.37
N SER A 68 -6.65 1.89 6.99
CA SER A 68 -5.89 1.09 7.96
C SER A 68 -4.81 0.25 7.28
N LEU A 69 -5.13 -0.36 6.13
CA LEU A 69 -4.23 -1.16 5.31
C LEU A 69 -3.08 -0.31 4.73
N VAL A 70 -3.38 0.88 4.21
CA VAL A 70 -2.35 1.82 3.74
C VAL A 70 -2.22 2.93 4.78
N ALA A 71 -1.49 2.64 5.85
CA ALA A 71 -1.40 3.53 7.01
C ALA A 71 -0.39 4.66 6.78
N THR A 72 -0.77 5.89 7.12
CA THR A 72 0.14 7.05 7.13
C THR A 72 1.01 7.01 8.38
N VAL A 73 2.33 7.11 8.21
CA VAL A 73 3.29 7.37 9.29
C VAL A 73 3.69 8.84 9.23
N ARG A 74 3.18 9.63 10.19
CA ARG A 74 3.29 11.10 10.18
C ARG A 74 4.75 11.54 9.99
N ALA A 75 4.95 12.50 9.11
CA ALA A 75 6.25 13.04 8.68
C ALA A 75 7.24 12.05 8.03
N ARG A 76 6.94 10.74 7.95
CA ARG A 76 7.88 9.73 7.40
C ARG A 76 7.45 9.19 6.04
N GLY A 77 6.20 8.72 5.92
CA GLY A 77 5.76 7.98 4.74
C GLY A 77 4.54 7.11 5.02
N TYR A 78 4.54 5.92 4.43
CA TYR A 78 3.41 4.99 4.50
C TYR A 78 3.89 3.58 4.84
N ARG A 79 3.04 2.79 5.47
CA ARG A 79 3.32 1.39 5.76
C ARG A 79 2.09 0.54 5.44
N LEU A 80 2.33 -0.73 5.18
CA LEU A 80 1.25 -1.72 5.16
C LEU A 80 0.78 -1.96 6.60
N GLY A 81 -0.53 -1.89 6.81
CA GLY A 81 -1.21 -2.09 8.10
C GLY A 81 -1.56 -3.54 8.38
N LEU A 82 -0.78 -4.48 7.85
CA LEU A 82 -0.87 -5.91 8.14
C LEU A 82 0.24 -6.29 9.12
N ALA A 83 0.00 -7.28 9.97
CA ALA A 83 1.09 -7.88 10.72
C ALA A 83 2.03 -8.60 9.73
N PRO A 84 3.36 -8.58 9.91
CA PRO A 84 4.27 -9.30 9.00
C PRO A 84 3.93 -10.77 8.81
N ALA A 85 3.34 -11.41 9.85
CA ALA A 85 2.89 -12.80 9.80
C ALA A 85 1.65 -13.04 8.91
N GLU A 86 0.91 -11.98 8.55
CA GLU A 86 -0.27 -12.03 7.68
C GLU A 86 0.09 -11.82 6.20
N VAL A 87 1.35 -11.47 5.90
CA VAL A 87 1.80 -11.20 4.53
C VAL A 87 2.43 -12.47 3.96
N VAL A 88 1.67 -13.21 3.17
CA VAL A 88 2.18 -14.33 2.35
C VAL A 88 2.39 -13.84 0.92
N ILE A 89 3.62 -13.91 0.44
CA ILE A 89 3.96 -13.64 -0.97
C ILE A 89 4.16 -14.99 -1.65
N GLU A 90 3.16 -15.42 -2.42
CA GLU A 90 3.27 -16.64 -3.23
C GLU A 90 4.05 -16.33 -4.53
N PRO A 91 5.00 -17.20 -4.94
CA PRO A 91 5.84 -17.01 -6.13
C PRO A 91 5.08 -17.15 -7.46
#